data_AF-A0A523ATT7-F1
#
_entry.id   AF-A0A523ATT7-F1
#
_cell.length_a   1.000
_cell.length_b   1.000
_cell.length_c   1.000
_cell.angle_alpha   90.00
_cell.angle_beta   90.00
_cell.angle_gamma   90.00
#
_symmetry.space_group_name_H-M   'P 1'
#
loop_
_entity.id
_entity.type
_entity.pdbx_description
1 polymer ?
#
loop_
_entity_poly.entity_id
_entity_poly.type
_entity_poly.pdbx_seq_one_letter_code
_entity_poly.pdbx_strand_id
1 'polypeptide(L)'
;TFITHEILSKLGIPVLGLIDGDADGLLEKSGGKEAGSNLYLVRVSAGKDDEAGRILKKRLFKGKPWIGMRGTPEEVGRKVVRILGELVREVVTL
;
A
#
# COMPACT_ATOMS: atom_id res chain seq x y z
N THR A 1 8.36 4.32 0.52
CA THR A 1 7.19 4.09 -0.37
C THR A 1 7.12 5.09 -1.53
N PHE A 2 7.28 6.40 -1.31
CA PHE A 2 7.12 7.42 -2.36
C PHE A 2 8.17 7.42 -3.48
N ILE A 3 9.46 7.39 -3.14
CA ILE A 3 10.54 7.35 -4.16
C ILE A 3 10.38 6.13 -5.08
N THR A 4 10.02 4.98 -4.51
CA THR A 4 9.75 3.75 -5.26
C THR A 4 8.53 3.90 -6.17
N HIS A 5 7.45 4.53 -5.68
CA HIS A 5 6.27 4.81 -6.48
C HIS A 5 6.56 5.74 -7.67
N GLU A 6 7.22 6.88 -7.45
CA GLU A 6 7.52 7.83 -8.54
C GLU A 6 8.34 7.19 -9.67
N ILE A 7 9.23 6.26 -9.33
CA ILE A 7 10.04 5.53 -10.31
C ILE A 7 9.16 4.48 -11.02
N LEU A 8 8.40 3.67 -10.29
CA LEU A 8 7.62 2.57 -10.85
C LEU A 8 6.41 3.04 -11.66
N SER A 9 5.78 4.14 -11.26
CA SER A 9 4.61 4.68 -11.97
C SER A 9 4.97 5.28 -13.31
N LYS A 10 6.19 5.81 -13.49
CA LYS A 10 6.72 6.17 -14.83
C LYS A 10 6.85 4.98 -15.77
N LEU A 11 6.92 3.76 -15.22
CA LEU A 11 6.96 2.51 -15.98
C LEU A 11 5.56 1.88 -16.14
N GLY A 12 4.50 2.55 -15.70
CA GLY A 12 3.14 2.01 -15.71
C GLY A 12 2.93 0.85 -14.73
N ILE A 13 3.87 0.64 -13.79
CA ILE A 13 3.79 -0.44 -12.82
C ILE A 13 2.97 0.04 -11.62
N PRO A 14 1.86 -0.65 -11.28
CA PRO A 14 1.07 -0.30 -10.12
C PRO A 14 1.80 -0.64 -8.82
N VAL A 15 1.66 0.25 -7.83
CA VAL A 15 2.30 0.13 -6.52
C VAL A 15 1.23 0.11 -5.44
N LEU A 16 1.29 -0.90 -4.58
CA LEU A 16 0.54 -0.93 -3.34
C LEU A 16 1.51 -0.74 -2.18
N GLY A 17 1.30 0.30 -1.38
CA GLY A 17 2.13 0.63 -0.23
C GLY A 17 1.37 0.49 1.09
N LEU A 18 2.05 0.00 2.12
CA LEU A 18 1.62 0.10 3.52
C LEU A 18 2.42 1.20 4.21
N ILE A 19 1.74 2.02 5.00
CA ILE A 19 2.33 3.14 5.75
C ILE A 19 1.65 3.22 7.13
N ASP A 20 2.36 3.58 8.20
CA ASP A 20 1.77 3.73 9.54
C ASP A 20 1.68 5.19 10.01
N GLY A 21 2.10 6.14 9.17
CA GLY A 21 1.99 7.58 9.41
C GLY A 21 3.30 8.24 9.86
N ASP A 22 4.40 7.50 9.96
CA ASP A 22 5.75 8.03 10.21
C ASP A 22 6.37 8.75 9.00
N ALA A 23 5.70 8.71 7.85
CA ALA A 23 6.12 9.37 6.63
C ALA A 23 5.91 10.90 6.74
N ASP A 24 6.70 11.53 7.60
CA ASP A 24 6.85 12.96 7.91
C ASP A 24 6.31 13.89 6.81
N GLY A 25 5.04 14.28 6.92
CA GLY A 25 4.42 15.35 6.12
C GLY A 25 4.39 15.17 4.59
N LEU A 26 4.90 14.05 4.05
CA LEU A 26 4.92 13.77 2.60
C LEU A 26 3.51 13.55 2.06
N LEU A 27 2.62 12.97 2.87
CA LEU A 27 1.20 12.79 2.53
C LEU A 27 0.39 14.09 2.66
N GLU A 28 0.78 14.97 3.57
CA GLU A 28 0.07 16.24 3.81
C GLU A 28 0.40 17.31 2.76
N LYS A 29 1.64 17.32 2.24
CA LYS A 29 2.05 18.25 1.18
C LYS A 29 1.71 17.78 -0.22
N SER A 30 1.54 16.48 -0.42
CA SER A 30 1.10 15.90 -1.69
C SER A 30 -0.42 15.98 -1.79
N GLY A 31 -0.94 17.20 -1.90
CA GLY A 31 -2.34 17.46 -2.25
C GLY A 31 -2.67 16.86 -3.62
N GLY A 32 -2.96 15.57 -3.66
CA GLY A 32 -3.94 14.92 -4.52
C GLY A 32 -3.83 15.03 -6.04
N LYS A 33 -2.73 15.44 -6.68
CA LYS A 33 -2.78 15.73 -8.13
C LYS A 33 -1.68 15.25 -9.08
N GLU A 34 -0.58 14.64 -8.64
CA GLU A 34 0.50 14.31 -9.61
C GLU A 34 1.01 12.85 -9.59
N ALA A 35 0.61 12.03 -8.62
CA ALA A 35 0.85 10.60 -8.71
C ALA A 35 -0.19 10.01 -9.67
N GLY A 36 0.24 9.59 -10.87
CA GLY A 36 -0.64 8.91 -11.81
C GLY A 36 -1.31 7.70 -11.16
N SER A 37 -2.53 7.39 -11.62
CA SER A 37 -3.60 6.47 -11.15
C SER A 37 -3.22 5.01 -10.80
N ASN A 38 -2.01 4.79 -10.29
CA ASN A 38 -1.33 3.52 -10.14
C ASN A 38 -0.82 3.34 -8.70
N LEU A 39 -1.20 4.21 -7.77
CA LEU A 39 -0.80 4.11 -6.36
C LEU A 39 -1.98 3.80 -5.45
N TYR A 40 -1.87 2.69 -4.72
CA TYR A 40 -2.81 2.31 -3.68
C TYR A 40 -2.10 2.28 -2.32
N LEU A 41 -2.37 3.26 -1.47
CA LEU A 41 -1.80 3.33 -0.12
C LEU A 41 -2.81 2.87 0.91
N VAL A 42 -2.38 1.96 1.77
CA VAL A 42 -3.12 1.53 2.96
C VAL A 42 -2.41 2.09 4.18
N ARG A 43 -3.04 3.03 4.85
CA ARG A 43 -2.56 3.55 6.13
C ARG A 43 -3.01 2.64 7.25
N VAL A 44 -2.07 2.17 8.06
CA VAL A 44 -2.34 1.41 9.28
C VAL A 44 -2.13 2.29 10.53
N SER A 45 -2.50 1.78 11.70
CA SER A 45 -2.22 2.48 12.96
C SER A 45 -0.71 2.67 13.18
N ALA A 46 -0.31 3.76 13.83
CA ALA A 46 1.11 4.06 14.11
C ALA A 46 1.84 2.89 14.81
N GLY A 47 3.04 2.55 14.32
CA GLY A 47 3.85 1.44 14.80
C GLY A 47 3.30 0.06 14.48
N LYS A 48 2.34 -0.05 13.54
CA LYS A 48 1.70 -1.33 13.15
C LYS A 48 2.04 -1.79 11.73
N ASP A 49 2.92 -1.10 11.02
CA ASP A 49 3.39 -1.52 9.69
C ASP A 49 4.10 -2.89 9.73
N ASP A 50 4.94 -3.15 10.72
CA ASP A 50 5.60 -4.44 10.93
C ASP A 50 4.59 -5.56 11.20
N GLU A 51 3.59 -5.28 12.03
CA GLU A 51 2.51 -6.23 12.33
C GLU A 51 1.69 -6.53 11.07
N ALA A 52 1.30 -5.49 10.33
CA ALA A 52 0.58 -5.60 9.07
C ALA A 52 1.38 -6.39 8.03
N GLY A 53 2.68 -6.10 7.89
CA GLY A 53 3.60 -6.81 7.02
C GLY A 53 3.69 -8.30 7.36
N ARG A 54 3.80 -8.64 8.65
CA ARG A 54 3.81 -10.03 9.11
C ARG A 54 2.49 -10.75 8.81
N ILE A 55 1.34 -10.09 9.00
CA ILE A 55 0.02 -10.64 8.69
C ILE A 55 -0.11 -10.90 7.18
N LEU A 56 0.28 -9.94 6.33
CA LEU A 56 0.24 -10.13 4.88
C LEU A 56 1.20 -11.22 4.42
N LYS A 57 2.43 -11.26 4.95
CA LYS A 57 3.40 -12.32 4.64
C LYS A 57 2.80 -13.71 4.94
N LYS A 58 2.11 -13.85 6.07
CA LYS A 58 1.47 -15.12 6.47
C LYS A 58 0.22 -15.43 5.64
N ARG A 59 -0.72 -14.49 5.51
CA ARG A 59 -2.07 -14.74 4.97
C ARG A 59 -2.20 -14.53 3.47
N LEU A 60 -1.50 -13.53 2.91
CA LEU A 60 -1.55 -13.21 1.49
C LEU A 60 -0.44 -13.96 0.74
N PHE A 61 0.81 -13.81 1.18
CA PHE A 61 1.97 -14.39 0.50
C PHE A 61 2.24 -15.85 0.88
N LYS A 62 1.59 -16.37 1.94
CA LYS A 62 1.80 -17.73 2.46
C LYS A 62 3.29 -18.05 2.70
N GLY A 63 4.03 -17.07 3.21
CA GLY A 63 5.47 -17.17 3.50
C GLY A 63 6.40 -16.98 2.29
N LYS A 64 5.88 -16.83 1.07
CA LYS A 64 6.68 -16.66 -0.14
C LYS A 64 7.21 -15.21 -0.28
N PRO A 65 8.37 -15.02 -0.94
CA PRO A 65 8.90 -13.68 -1.20
C PRO A 65 8.08 -12.90 -2.23
N TRP A 66 7.39 -13.58 -3.13
CA TRP A 66 6.50 -12.99 -4.13
C TRP A 66 5.36 -13.95 -4.47
N ILE A 67 4.26 -13.40 -4.98
CA ILE A 67 3.12 -14.16 -5.50
C ILE A 67 2.65 -13.53 -6.81
N GLY A 68 2.20 -14.36 -7.76
CA GLY A 68 1.42 -13.87 -8.87
C GLY A 68 0.00 -13.55 -8.40
N MET A 69 -0.47 -12.33 -8.65
CA MET A 69 -1.86 -11.95 -8.40
C MET A 69 -2.52 -11.56 -9.72
N ARG A 70 -3.74 -12.05 -9.93
CA ARG A 70 -4.62 -11.58 -11.00
C ARG A 70 -5.56 -10.52 -10.43
N GLY A 71 -5.92 -9.56 -11.25
CA GLY A 71 -6.84 -8.48 -10.90
C GLY A 71 -6.19 -7.09 -10.96
N THR A 72 -7.02 -6.07 -10.80
CA THR A 72 -6.57 -4.67 -10.79
C THR A 72 -5.89 -4.32 -9.46
N PRO A 73 -5.07 -3.25 -9.41
CA PRO A 73 -4.47 -2.78 -8.16
C PRO A 73 -5.49 -2.53 -7.05
N GLU A 74 -6.68 -2.03 -7.39
CA GLU A 74 -7.78 -1.80 -6.45
C GLU A 74 -8.36 -3.11 -5.91
N GLU A 75 -8.45 -4.17 -6.73
CA GLU A 75 -8.88 -5.48 -6.27
C GLU A 75 -7.89 -6.09 -5.29
N VAL A 76 -6.60 -5.95 -5.58
CA VAL A 76 -5.51 -6.34 -4.67
C VAL A 76 -5.58 -5.51 -3.38
N GLY A 77 -5.78 -4.20 -3.51
CA GLY A 77 -5.96 -3.26 -2.41
C GLY A 77 -7.10 -3.65 -1.48
N ARG A 78 -8.30 -3.90 -2.03
CA ARG A 78 -9.45 -4.39 -1.25
C ARG A 78 -9.16 -5.70 -0.53
N LYS A 79 -8.39 -6.60 -1.15
CA LYS A 79 -7.99 -7.86 -0.50
C LYS A 79 -7.04 -7.61 0.66
N VAL A 80 -6.08 -6.70 0.52
CA VAL A 80 -5.18 -6.28 1.61
C VAL A 80 -5.97 -5.68 2.76
N VAL A 81 -6.89 -4.75 2.48
CA VAL A 81 -7.76 -4.13 3.49
C VAL A 81 -8.57 -5.18 4.25
N ARG A 82 -9.20 -6.15 3.55
CA ARG A 82 -9.93 -7.25 4.18
C ARG A 82 -9.06 -8.13 5.08
N ILE A 83 -7.78 -8.32 4.74
CA ILE A 83 -6.85 -9.14 5.52
C ILE A 83 -6.41 -8.41 6.79
N LEU A 84 -6.17 -7.11 6.70
CA LEU A 84 -5.68 -6.26 7.79
C LEU A 84 -6.79 -5.80 8.74
N GLY A 85 -8.03 -5.67 8.26
CA GLY A 85 -9.19 -5.36 9.08
C GLY A 85 -9.02 -4.07 9.88
N GLU A 86 -9.18 -4.17 11.19
CA GLU A 86 -9.13 -3.04 12.14
C GLU A 86 -7.76 -2.34 12.22
N LEU A 87 -6.70 -2.95 11.68
CA LEU A 87 -5.41 -2.28 11.57
C LEU A 87 -5.43 -1.12 10.57
N VAL A 88 -6.33 -1.15 9.59
CA VAL A 88 -6.45 -0.12 8.56
C VAL A 88 -7.14 1.10 9.13
N ARG A 89 -6.50 2.25 8.95
CA ARG A 89 -7.03 3.57 9.31
C ARG A 89 -7.62 4.29 8.10
N GLU A 90 -6.95 4.20 6.96
CA GLU A 90 -7.30 4.95 5.76
C GLU A 90 -6.80 4.22 4.52
N VAL A 91 -7.49 4.42 3.40
CA VAL A 91 -7.04 4.05 2.07
C VAL A 91 -6.94 5.31 1.23
N VAL A 92 -5.78 5.55 0.64
CA VAL A 92 -5.55 6.66 -0.30
C VAL A 92 -5.26 6.08 -1.67
N THR A 93 -6.00 6.54 -2.67
CA THR A 93 -5.79 6.22 -4.08
C THR A 93 -5.45 7.50 -4.82
N LEU A 94 -4.33 7.49 -5.56
CA LEU A 94 -3.86 8.60 -6.37
C LEU A 94 -3.71 8.15 -7.82
#